data_AF-A0A2T4XD12-F1
#
_entry.id   AF-A0A2T4XD12-F1
#
_cell.length_a   1.000
_cell.length_b   1.000
_cell.length_c   1.000
_cell.angle_alpha   90.00
_cell.angle_beta   90.00
_cell.angle_gamma   90.00
#
_symmetry.space_group_name_H-M   'P 1'
#
loop_
_entity.id
_entity.type
_entity.pdbx_description
1 polymer ?
#
loop_
_entity_poly.entity_id
_entity_poly.type
_entity_poly.pdbx_seq_one_letter_code
_entity_poly.pdbx_strand_id
1 'polypeptide(L)'
;MNYPKEHFQIVEALLREGRFLIEGEAAFATLKENRAFYQEFFKLSFQLDLELTADYALLKSSRNNDALARDICVFLGILCYEIDREGHNLMERLQFAVFSVEEIEQKLALSSFFEIIEATPGLKDEPTRRKFYNQMARRQLIIKQGEDAFRFTPAHRYFLEYARSFSRLIIREEEE
;
A
#
# COMPACT_ATOMS: atom_id res chain seq x y z
N MET A 1 23.90 23.14 -5.87
CA MET A 1 23.69 21.72 -5.50
C MET A 1 23.50 20.94 -6.79
N ASN A 2 24.24 19.85 -6.98
CA ASN A 2 24.11 18.99 -8.15
C ASN A 2 23.16 17.85 -7.77
N TYR A 3 21.92 17.88 -8.26
CA TYR A 3 20.93 16.85 -7.94
C TYR A 3 21.17 15.58 -8.79
N PRO A 4 20.92 14.38 -8.24
CA PRO A 4 20.98 13.15 -9.04
C PRO A 4 20.02 13.18 -10.23
N LYS A 5 20.26 12.30 -11.20
CA LYS A 5 19.31 12.08 -12.30
C LYS A 5 17.93 11.68 -11.74
N GLU A 6 16.86 11.91 -12.51
CA GLU A 6 15.49 11.60 -12.08
C GLU A 6 15.02 12.29 -10.78
N HIS A 7 15.73 13.31 -10.27
CA HIS A 7 15.37 13.96 -9.00
C HIS A 7 13.95 14.51 -9.01
N PHE A 8 13.54 15.16 -10.10
CA PHE A 8 12.19 15.69 -10.24
C PHE A 8 11.14 14.58 -10.14
N GLN A 9 11.35 13.47 -10.85
CA GLN A 9 10.46 12.31 -10.88
C GLN A 9 10.35 11.65 -9.50
N ILE A 10 11.47 11.56 -8.78
CA ILE A 10 11.51 11.04 -7.41
C ILE A 10 10.69 11.91 -6.47
N VAL A 11 10.92 13.23 -6.49
CA VAL A 11 10.20 14.18 -5.63
C VAL A 11 8.72 14.24 -6.00
N GLU A 12 8.39 14.24 -7.28
CA GLU A 12 7.01 14.22 -7.76
C GLU A 12 6.27 12.97 -7.29
N ALA A 13 6.84 11.78 -7.51
CA ALA A 13 6.23 10.52 -7.09
C ALA A 13 6.04 10.43 -5.58
N LEU A 14 7.11 10.70 -4.81
CA LEU A 14 7.10 10.45 -3.37
C LEU A 14 6.42 11.55 -2.56
N LEU A 15 6.63 12.82 -2.92
CA LEU A 15 6.15 13.95 -2.11
C LEU A 15 4.81 14.47 -2.62
N ARG A 16 4.68 14.70 -3.93
CA ARG A 16 3.50 15.34 -4.51
C ARG A 16 2.37 14.34 -4.71
N GLU A 17 2.66 13.19 -5.30
CA GLU A 17 1.69 12.13 -5.54
C GLU A 17 1.53 11.22 -4.32
N GLY A 18 2.58 11.12 -3.49
CA GLY A 18 2.66 10.21 -2.35
C GLY A 18 2.44 8.76 -2.77
N ARG A 19 2.89 8.39 -3.98
CA ARG A 19 2.86 7.01 -4.45
C ARG A 19 4.14 6.30 -4.03
N PHE A 20 4.07 4.98 -3.99
CA PHE A 20 5.28 4.17 -3.85
C PHE A 20 6.10 4.29 -5.15
N LEU A 21 7.43 4.27 -5.01
CA LEU A 21 8.33 3.98 -6.12
C LEU A 21 8.66 2.50 -6.06
N ILE A 22 8.49 1.77 -7.16
CA ILE A 22 8.68 0.31 -7.20
C ILE A 22 9.93 -0.04 -8.02
N GLU A 23 10.53 -1.19 -7.72
CA GLU A 23 11.60 -1.78 -8.52
C GLU A 23 11.22 -1.86 -10.02
N GLY A 24 12.17 -1.54 -10.89
CA GLY A 24 11.98 -1.45 -12.34
C GLY A 24 11.82 -0.01 -12.86
N GLU A 25 11.50 0.96 -11.99
CA GLU A 25 11.51 2.38 -12.37
C GLU A 25 12.93 2.98 -12.33
N ALA A 26 13.30 3.78 -13.33
CA ALA A 26 14.59 4.50 -13.35
C ALA A 26 14.75 5.44 -12.14
N ALA A 27 13.65 6.05 -11.71
CA ALA A 27 13.59 6.86 -10.49
C ALA A 27 13.90 6.04 -9.23
N PHE A 28 13.40 4.79 -9.13
CA PHE A 28 13.70 3.92 -8.00
C PHE A 28 15.18 3.50 -7.98
N ALA A 29 15.74 3.13 -9.13
CA ALA A 29 17.16 2.80 -9.25
C ALA A 29 18.05 3.97 -8.80
N THR A 30 17.76 5.18 -9.29
CA THR A 30 18.54 6.37 -8.93
C THR A 30 18.40 6.73 -7.46
N LEU A 31 17.20 6.60 -6.88
CA LEU A 31 16.97 6.79 -5.45
C LEU A 31 17.79 5.79 -4.63
N LYS A 32 17.82 4.52 -5.04
CA LYS A 32 18.55 3.45 -4.36
C LYS A 32 20.06 3.67 -4.37
N GLU A 33 20.62 4.10 -5.50
CA GLU A 33 22.03 4.46 -5.63
C GLU A 33 22.42 5.67 -4.76
N ASN A 34 21.50 6.63 -4.59
CA ASN A 34 21.72 7.88 -3.88
C ASN A 34 20.98 7.93 -2.53
N ARG A 35 20.81 6.78 -1.87
CA ARG A 35 19.98 6.63 -0.66
C ARG A 35 20.29 7.68 0.41
N ALA A 36 21.56 7.85 0.78
CA ALA A 36 21.96 8.76 1.85
C ALA A 36 21.56 10.21 1.55
N PHE A 37 21.78 10.65 0.30
CA PHE A 37 21.38 11.97 -0.17
C PHE A 37 19.87 12.19 -0.03
N TYR A 38 19.06 11.25 -0.51
CA TYR A 38 17.60 11.42 -0.46
C TYR A 38 17.04 11.31 0.96
N GLN A 39 17.59 10.44 1.81
CA GLN A 39 17.21 10.36 3.22
C GLN A 39 17.46 11.70 3.94
N GLU A 40 18.64 12.29 3.76
CA GLU A 40 18.95 13.60 4.33
C GLU A 40 18.11 14.72 3.71
N PHE A 41 17.96 14.73 2.38
CA PHE A 41 17.15 15.71 1.67
C PHE A 41 15.70 15.75 2.17
N PHE A 42 15.02 14.60 2.26
CA PHE A 42 13.63 14.56 2.73
C PHE A 42 13.50 14.88 4.21
N LYS A 43 14.49 14.46 5.03
CA LYS A 43 14.50 14.75 6.46
C LYS A 43 14.69 16.23 6.75
N LEU A 44 15.70 16.86 6.14
CA LEU A 44 16.02 18.27 6.37
C LEU A 44 15.01 19.21 5.71
N SER A 45 14.55 18.89 4.50
CA SER A 45 13.67 19.81 3.74
C SER A 45 12.20 19.70 4.15
N PHE A 46 11.72 18.50 4.51
CA PHE A 46 10.30 18.22 4.70
C PHE A 46 9.96 17.53 6.03
N GLN A 47 10.96 17.19 6.85
CA GLN A 47 10.79 16.42 8.09
C GLN A 47 10.11 15.06 7.88
N LEU A 48 10.30 14.48 6.68
CA LEU A 48 9.77 13.16 6.31
C LEU A 48 10.89 12.12 6.33
N ASP A 49 10.54 10.90 6.74
CA ASP A 49 11.48 9.78 6.74
C ASP A 49 11.32 8.98 5.45
N LEU A 50 12.42 8.82 4.70
CA LEU A 50 12.44 7.96 3.52
C LEU A 50 12.72 6.52 3.92
N GLU A 51 11.71 5.67 3.71
CA GLU A 51 11.85 4.22 3.81
C GLU A 51 12.17 3.64 2.44
N LEU A 52 13.25 2.86 2.39
CA LEU A 52 13.71 2.17 1.20
C LEU A 52 13.90 0.69 1.51
N THR A 53 13.22 -0.15 0.77
CA THR A 53 13.35 -1.61 0.81
C THR A 53 14.05 -2.13 -0.45
N ALA A 54 14.14 -3.45 -0.61
CA ALA A 54 14.66 -4.04 -1.85
C ALA A 54 13.78 -3.69 -3.06
N ASP A 55 12.46 -3.61 -2.86
CA ASP A 55 11.46 -3.66 -3.92
C ASP A 55 10.62 -2.39 -4.05
N TYR A 56 10.60 -1.54 -3.01
CA TYR A 56 9.85 -0.29 -3.02
C TYR A 56 10.44 0.79 -2.09
N ALA A 57 10.06 2.04 -2.36
CA ALA A 57 10.36 3.20 -1.52
C ALA A 57 9.10 4.01 -1.22
N LEU A 58 9.04 4.62 -0.04
CA LEU A 58 7.97 5.55 0.36
C LEU A 58 8.48 6.63 1.32
N LEU A 59 7.73 7.73 1.43
CA LEU A 59 7.89 8.69 2.51
C LEU A 59 6.92 8.39 3.65
N LYS A 60 7.45 8.37 4.87
CA LYS A 60 6.68 8.26 6.10
C LYS A 60 6.53 9.64 6.71
N SER A 61 5.29 10.00 7.02
CA SER A 61 5.00 11.13 7.89
C SER A 61 4.91 10.66 9.34
N SER A 62 5.28 11.50 10.29
CA SER A 62 5.07 11.26 11.72
C SER A 62 3.60 11.36 12.14
N ARG A 63 2.68 11.70 11.22
CA ARG A 63 1.25 11.82 11.49
C ARG A 63 0.56 10.47 11.24
N ASN A 64 0.18 9.81 12.33
CA ASN A 64 -0.41 8.46 12.36
C ASN A 64 -1.87 8.36 11.90
N ASN A 65 -2.42 9.31 11.13
CA ASN A 65 -3.83 9.30 10.75
C ASN A 65 -4.04 9.48 9.24
N ASP A 66 -3.54 8.50 8.47
CA ASP A 66 -3.88 8.37 7.06
C ASP A 66 -5.12 7.47 6.91
N ALA A 67 -6.26 8.10 6.59
CA ALA A 67 -7.52 7.38 6.38
C ALA A 67 -7.42 6.35 5.26
N LEU A 68 -6.67 6.63 4.18
CA LEU A 68 -6.49 5.68 3.08
C LEU A 68 -5.68 4.47 3.54
N ALA A 69 -4.64 4.67 4.34
CA ALA A 69 -3.86 3.57 4.88
C ALA A 69 -4.69 2.64 5.75
N ARG A 70 -5.62 3.19 6.54
CA ARG A 70 -6.58 2.41 7.34
C ARG A 70 -7.50 1.57 6.44
N ASP A 71 -8.11 2.20 5.44
CA ASP A 71 -9.01 1.51 4.51
C ASP A 71 -8.28 0.38 3.76
N ILE A 72 -7.02 0.60 3.37
CA ILE A 72 -6.14 -0.44 2.78
C ILE A 72 -5.90 -1.59 3.75
N CYS A 73 -5.60 -1.30 5.02
CA CYS A 73 -5.38 -2.35 6.02
C CYS A 73 -6.64 -3.19 6.24
N VAL A 74 -7.81 -2.54 6.36
CA VAL A 74 -9.09 -3.25 6.49
C VAL A 74 -9.36 -4.11 5.27
N PHE A 75 -9.21 -3.55 4.07
CA PHE A 75 -9.40 -4.27 2.82
C PHE A 75 -8.49 -5.52 2.73
N LEU A 76 -7.19 -5.36 3.00
CA LEU A 76 -6.24 -6.48 2.97
C LEU A 76 -6.55 -7.52 4.06
N GLY A 77 -6.99 -7.09 5.24
CA GLY A 77 -7.37 -7.98 6.34
C GLY A 77 -8.58 -8.85 5.98
N ILE A 78 -9.61 -8.26 5.37
CA ILE A 78 -10.79 -8.98 4.91
C ILE A 78 -10.41 -9.91 3.76
N LEU A 79 -9.69 -9.40 2.77
CA LEU A 79 -9.25 -10.21 1.62
C LEU A 79 -8.37 -11.39 2.06
N CYS A 80 -7.52 -11.19 3.08
CA CYS A 80 -6.73 -12.25 3.72
C CYS A 80 -7.62 -13.36 4.23
N TYR A 81 -8.61 -13.02 5.05
CA TYR A 81 -9.52 -14.00 5.64
C TYR A 81 -10.32 -14.76 4.58
N GLU A 82 -10.87 -14.05 3.58
CA GLU A 82 -11.68 -14.70 2.54
C GLU A 82 -10.85 -15.65 1.66
N ILE A 83 -9.60 -15.29 1.34
CA ILE A 83 -8.69 -16.15 0.57
C ILE A 83 -8.23 -17.36 1.38
N ASP A 84 -7.94 -17.17 2.68
CA ASP A 84 -7.54 -18.25 3.57
C ASP A 84 -8.68 -19.26 3.77
N ARG A 85 -9.93 -18.78 3.86
CA ARG A 85 -11.13 -19.63 3.92
C ARG A 85 -11.28 -20.54 2.70
N GLU A 86 -10.76 -20.14 1.55
CA GLU A 86 -10.74 -20.95 0.31
C GLU A 86 -9.54 -21.92 0.26
N GLY A 87 -8.68 -21.94 1.28
CA GLY A 87 -7.50 -22.80 1.36
C GLY A 87 -6.32 -22.31 0.52
N HIS A 88 -6.31 -21.04 0.12
CA HIS A 88 -5.26 -20.45 -0.71
C HIS A 88 -4.25 -19.67 0.12
N ASN A 89 -2.97 -19.73 -0.25
CA ASN A 89 -1.94 -18.92 0.39
C ASN A 89 -2.06 -17.46 -0.06
N LEU A 90 -2.43 -16.56 0.87
CA LEU A 90 -2.56 -15.13 0.58
C LEU A 90 -1.28 -14.54 -0.03
N MET A 91 -0.11 -14.86 0.52
CA MET A 91 1.13 -14.21 0.12
C MET A 91 1.49 -14.57 -1.32
N GLU A 92 1.28 -15.83 -1.70
CA GLU A 92 1.44 -16.26 -3.10
C GLU A 92 0.45 -15.55 -4.02
N ARG A 93 -0.82 -15.44 -3.60
CA ARG A 93 -1.84 -14.73 -4.37
C ARG A 93 -1.51 -13.25 -4.54
N LEU A 94 -1.14 -12.54 -3.49
CA LEU A 94 -0.77 -11.12 -3.58
C LEU A 94 0.46 -10.91 -4.47
N GLN A 95 1.41 -11.84 -4.47
CA GLN A 95 2.63 -11.73 -5.27
C GLN A 95 2.42 -12.04 -6.75
N PHE A 96 1.61 -13.04 -7.09
CA PHE A 96 1.59 -13.60 -8.44
C PHE A 96 0.23 -13.57 -9.13
N ALA A 97 -0.87 -13.40 -8.39
CA ALA A 97 -2.20 -13.48 -8.98
C ALA A 97 -2.63 -12.15 -9.64
N VAL A 98 -3.43 -12.30 -10.69
CA VAL A 98 -4.30 -11.24 -11.19
C VAL A 98 -5.66 -11.43 -10.55
N PHE A 99 -6.18 -10.38 -9.95
CA PHE A 99 -7.48 -10.35 -9.30
C PHE A 99 -8.50 -9.72 -10.23
N SER A 100 -9.62 -10.41 -10.43
CA SER A 100 -10.79 -9.80 -11.05
C SER A 100 -11.48 -8.90 -10.02
N VAL A 101 -11.92 -7.72 -10.45
CA VAL A 101 -12.71 -6.85 -9.58
C VAL A 101 -14.02 -7.53 -9.22
N GLU A 102 -14.68 -8.21 -10.16
CA GLU A 102 -15.91 -8.96 -9.89
C GLU A 102 -15.71 -10.04 -8.82
N GLU A 103 -14.59 -10.79 -8.89
CA GLU A 103 -14.25 -11.81 -7.88
C GLU A 103 -14.12 -11.17 -6.49
N ILE A 104 -13.44 -10.02 -6.38
CA ILE A 104 -13.29 -9.31 -5.11
C ILE A 104 -14.63 -8.79 -4.61
N GLU A 105 -15.45 -8.20 -5.48
CA GLU A 105 -16.77 -7.68 -5.11
C GLU A 105 -17.68 -8.79 -4.58
N GLN A 106 -17.67 -9.97 -5.21
CA GLN A 106 -18.40 -11.15 -4.72
C GLN A 106 -17.89 -11.59 -3.34
N LYS A 107 -16.57 -11.65 -3.12
CA LYS A 107 -16.00 -11.99 -1.81
C LYS A 107 -16.42 -10.98 -0.73
N LEU A 108 -16.38 -9.68 -1.03
CA LEU A 108 -16.80 -8.64 -0.09
C LEU A 108 -18.30 -8.70 0.22
N ALA A 109 -19.14 -8.98 -0.78
CA ALA A 109 -20.58 -9.11 -0.59
C ALA A 109 -20.98 -10.33 0.25
N LEU A 110 -20.20 -11.42 0.17
CA LEU A 110 -20.41 -12.66 0.92
C LEU A 110 -19.58 -12.74 2.21
N SER A 111 -18.86 -11.67 2.55
CA SER A 111 -17.95 -11.67 3.69
C SER A 111 -18.69 -11.67 5.02
N SER A 112 -18.13 -12.37 6.00
CA SER A 112 -18.61 -12.32 7.39
C SER A 112 -18.33 -10.97 8.07
N PHE A 113 -17.55 -10.08 7.45
CA PHE A 113 -17.20 -8.76 7.97
C PHE A 113 -18.03 -7.61 7.38
N PHE A 114 -19.25 -7.89 6.91
CA PHE A 114 -20.11 -6.91 6.25
C PHE A 114 -20.24 -5.58 7.03
N GLU A 115 -20.46 -5.63 8.35
CA GLU A 115 -20.56 -4.43 9.19
C GLU A 115 -19.27 -3.57 9.17
N ILE A 116 -18.10 -4.21 9.13
CA ILE A 116 -16.80 -3.52 9.03
C ILE A 116 -16.66 -2.89 7.64
N ILE A 117 -17.09 -3.59 6.59
CA ILE A 117 -17.06 -3.09 5.20
C ILE A 117 -17.93 -1.84 5.09
N GLU A 118 -19.16 -1.86 5.61
CA GLU A 118 -20.07 -0.71 5.59
C GLU A 118 -19.54 0.47 6.41
N ALA A 119 -18.90 0.20 7.55
CA ALA A 119 -18.30 1.23 8.39
C ALA A 119 -17.00 1.82 7.81
N THR A 120 -16.38 1.16 6.83
CA THR A 120 -15.12 1.59 6.21
C THR A 120 -15.40 2.55 5.04
N PRO A 121 -15.01 3.84 5.12
CA PRO A 121 -15.39 4.84 4.13
C PRO A 121 -15.04 4.48 2.69
N GLY A 122 -13.88 3.87 2.45
CA GLY A 122 -13.45 3.42 1.12
C GLY A 122 -14.12 2.14 0.60
N LEU A 123 -14.83 1.38 1.45
CA LEU A 123 -15.33 0.05 1.10
C LEU A 123 -16.86 -0.11 1.14
N LYS A 124 -17.57 0.86 1.70
CA LYS A 124 -19.01 0.80 2.00
C LYS A 124 -19.94 0.35 0.87
N ASP A 125 -19.68 0.78 -0.37
CA ASP A 125 -20.53 0.51 -1.54
C ASP A 125 -19.70 0.36 -2.80
N GLU A 126 -20.26 -0.27 -3.83
CA GLU A 126 -19.56 -0.59 -5.08
C GLU A 126 -18.97 0.66 -5.78
N PRO A 127 -19.72 1.77 -5.98
CA PRO A 127 -19.14 2.99 -6.54
C PRO A 127 -17.94 3.52 -5.75
N THR A 128 -18.00 3.40 -4.42
CA THR A 128 -16.92 3.84 -3.53
C THR A 128 -15.72 2.90 -3.62
N ARG A 129 -15.93 1.58 -3.68
CA ARG A 129 -14.87 0.60 -3.90
C ARG A 129 -14.16 0.78 -5.23
N ARG A 130 -14.88 1.10 -6.30
CA ARG A 130 -14.26 1.45 -7.60
C ARG A 130 -13.34 2.68 -7.48
N LYS A 131 -13.73 3.70 -6.71
CA LYS A 131 -12.85 4.86 -6.42
C LYS A 131 -11.65 4.45 -5.56
N PHE A 132 -11.85 3.57 -4.59
CA PHE A 132 -10.78 3.04 -3.74
C PHE A 132 -9.73 2.27 -4.55
N TYR A 133 -10.12 1.37 -5.46
CA TYR A 133 -9.17 0.69 -6.35
C TYR A 133 -8.39 1.68 -7.23
N ASN A 134 -9.05 2.75 -7.72
CA ASN A 134 -8.37 3.82 -8.45
C ASN A 134 -7.35 4.56 -7.59
N GLN A 135 -7.64 4.79 -6.30
CA GLN A 135 -6.69 5.38 -5.37
C GLN A 135 -5.51 4.46 -5.10
N MET A 136 -5.75 3.16 -4.89
CA MET A 136 -4.66 2.17 -4.76
C MET A 136 -3.76 2.16 -6.00
N ALA A 137 -4.33 2.23 -7.20
CA ALA A 137 -3.57 2.30 -8.44
C ALA A 137 -2.73 3.59 -8.54
N ARG A 138 -3.29 4.74 -8.17
CA ARG A 138 -2.56 6.02 -8.12
C ARG A 138 -1.40 6.00 -7.12
N ARG A 139 -1.57 5.29 -6.01
CA ARG A 139 -0.51 5.08 -5.02
C ARG A 139 0.49 4.01 -5.44
N GLN A 140 0.31 3.37 -6.59
CA GLN A 140 1.12 2.25 -7.04
C GLN A 140 1.10 1.03 -6.10
N LEU A 141 0.02 0.83 -5.34
CA LEU A 141 -0.22 -0.43 -4.61
C LEU A 141 -0.68 -1.55 -5.54
N ILE A 142 -1.37 -1.20 -6.63
CA ILE A 142 -1.85 -2.13 -7.64
C ILE A 142 -1.52 -1.62 -9.03
N ILE A 143 -1.39 -2.54 -9.98
CA ILE A 143 -1.27 -2.26 -11.41
C ILE A 143 -2.50 -2.85 -12.10
N LYS A 144 -3.29 -2.00 -12.74
CA LYS A 144 -4.47 -2.42 -13.51
C LYS A 144 -4.06 -3.28 -14.71
N GLN A 145 -4.83 -4.33 -14.94
CA GLN A 145 -4.73 -5.26 -16.08
C GLN A 145 -6.03 -5.13 -16.87
N GLY A 146 -6.16 -4.07 -17.67
CA GLY A 146 -7.44 -3.71 -18.30
C GLY A 146 -8.40 -2.99 -17.36
N GLU A 147 -9.70 -3.06 -17.64
CA GLU A 147 -10.73 -2.31 -16.90
C GLU A 147 -11.16 -3.00 -15.59
N ASP A 148 -11.23 -4.34 -15.59
CA ASP A 148 -11.82 -5.13 -14.50
C ASP A 148 -10.86 -6.10 -13.83
N ALA A 149 -9.55 -5.91 -13.98
CA ALA A 149 -8.57 -6.70 -13.26
C ALA A 149 -7.37 -5.88 -12.81
N PHE A 150 -6.66 -6.38 -11.80
CA PHE A 150 -5.42 -5.78 -11.34
C PHE A 150 -4.51 -6.82 -10.67
N ARG A 151 -3.22 -6.47 -10.52
CA ARG A 151 -2.27 -7.20 -9.68
C ARG A 151 -1.74 -6.29 -8.59
N PHE A 152 -1.37 -6.83 -7.44
CA PHE A 152 -0.67 -6.03 -6.43
C PHE A 152 0.78 -5.78 -6.82
N THR A 153 1.34 -4.70 -6.30
CA THR A 153 2.79 -4.45 -6.31
C THR A 153 3.40 -4.89 -4.98
N PRO A 154 4.74 -5.00 -4.89
CA PRO A 154 5.41 -5.29 -3.63
C PRO A 154 5.08 -4.31 -2.48
N ALA A 155 4.58 -3.11 -2.77
CA ALA A 155 4.17 -2.13 -1.77
C ALA A 155 3.06 -2.62 -0.84
N HIS A 156 2.30 -3.66 -1.21
CA HIS A 156 1.32 -4.28 -0.30
C HIS A 156 1.97 -4.74 1.03
N ARG A 157 3.27 -5.08 1.02
CA ARG A 157 3.99 -5.60 2.18
C ARG A 157 4.12 -4.57 3.29
N TYR A 158 4.19 -3.29 2.94
CA TYR A 158 4.19 -2.20 3.91
C TYR A 158 2.99 -2.29 4.86
N PHE A 159 1.81 -2.55 4.32
CA PHE A 159 0.57 -2.63 5.11
C PHE A 159 0.48 -3.92 5.93
N LEU A 160 1.02 -5.03 5.41
CA LEU A 160 1.09 -6.28 6.17
C LEU A 160 2.08 -6.17 7.34
N GLU A 161 3.21 -5.50 7.16
CA GLU A 161 4.16 -5.20 8.22
C GLU A 161 3.60 -4.23 9.25
N TYR A 162 2.89 -3.20 8.77
CA TYR A 162 2.17 -2.26 9.64
C TYR A 162 1.17 -2.99 10.54
N ALA A 163 0.32 -3.85 9.97
CA ALA A 163 -0.63 -4.65 10.73
C ALA A 163 0.07 -5.56 11.76
N ARG A 164 1.15 -6.25 11.37
CA ARG A 164 1.95 -7.09 12.29
C ARG A 164 2.56 -6.28 13.44
N SER A 165 3.05 -5.07 13.17
CA SER A 165 3.64 -4.21 14.19
C SER A 165 2.59 -3.76 15.21
N PHE A 166 1.36 -3.48 14.75
CA PHE A 166 0.24 -3.10 15.60
C PHE A 166 -0.22 -4.27 16.48
N SER A 167 -0.34 -5.48 15.95
CA SER A 167 -0.69 -6.67 16.76
C SER A 167 0.32 -6.93 17.88
N ARG A 168 1.62 -6.72 17.62
CA ARG A 168 2.67 -6.89 18.65
C ARG A 168 2.63 -5.81 19.74
N LEU A 169 2.17 -4.59 19.40
CA LEU A 169 1.97 -3.51 20.37
C LEU A 169 0.82 -3.85 21.32
N ILE A 170 -0.32 -4.30 20.80
CA ILE A 170 -1.48 -4.70 21.62
C ILE A 170 -1.11 -5.82 22.60
N ILE A 171 -0.41 -6.87 22.14
CA ILE A 171 -0.02 -7.99 23.01
C ILE A 171 0.86 -7.51 24.18
N ARG A 172 1.74 -6.53 23.95
CA ARG A 172 2.58 -5.97 25.03
C ARG A 172 1.79 -5.13 26.02
N GLU A 173 0.78 -4.39 25.55
CA GLU A 173 -0.11 -3.61 26.42
C GLU A 173 -1.06 -4.51 27.23
N GLU A 174 -1.36 -5.73 26.76
CA GLU A 174 -2.13 -6.74 27.51
C GLU A 174 -1.27 -7.54 28.52
N GLU A 175 0.06 -7.50 28.39
CA GLU A 175 1.03 -8.16 29.29
C GLU A 175 1.57 -7.24 30.41
N GLU A 176 1.22 -5.95 30.41
CA GLU A 176 1.54 -4.95 31.45
C GLU A 176 0.35 -4.66 32.38
#